data_AF-A0A1G3YQR0-F1
#
_entry.id   AF-A0A1G3YQR0-F1
#
_cell.length_a   1.000
_cell.length_b   1.000
_cell.length_c   1.000
_cell.angle_alpha   90.00
_cell.angle_beta   90.00
_cell.angle_gamma   90.00
#
_symmetry.space_group_name_H-M   'P 1'
#
loop_
_entity.id
_entity.type
_entity.pdbx_description
1 polymer ?
#
loop_
_entity_poly.entity_id
_entity_poly.type
_entity_poly.pdbx_seq_one_letter_code
_entity_poly.pdbx_strand_id
1 'polypeptide(L)'
;MGCVPSITRIGTSFFLLVSLPAVVFAADVRVQPIDAFILLDRSTAMAGSVAAAGEWLCDSFVDPILMEGDRVTVWSFSDGATLIADASIGVPGSKEGLKEAIRSVSSDSGGPDFPAAIRAAARAEAARGDRNRMAVVMVASALTLRTDAKDYAEDTETASLLRFSRVEDHAGWKLVSIGLGIGESVKAAAVNFMAVAGAR
;
A
#
# COMPACT_ATOMS: atom_id res chain seq x y z
N MET A 1 53.33 51.49 -53.50
CA MET A 1 53.83 51.08 -52.17
C MET A 1 52.66 51.24 -51.22
N GLY A 2 52.06 50.26 -50.56
CA GLY A 2 52.28 48.83 -50.38
C GLY A 2 51.25 48.38 -49.33
N CYS A 3 51.13 47.06 -49.17
CA CYS A 3 50.45 46.32 -48.09
C CYS A 3 48.97 45.94 -48.23
N VAL A 4 48.79 44.65 -47.94
CA VAL A 4 47.63 43.76 -48.03
C VAL A 4 46.85 43.78 -46.68
N PRO A 5 45.82 42.95 -46.40
CA PRO A 5 44.55 43.39 -45.80
C PRO A 5 44.47 43.03 -44.30
N SER A 6 43.44 43.52 -43.59
CA SER A 6 43.07 42.97 -42.28
C SER A 6 41.61 42.55 -42.27
N ILE A 7 41.41 41.24 -42.47
CA ILE A 7 40.17 40.52 -42.22
C ILE A 7 40.07 40.34 -40.71
N THR A 8 39.18 41.07 -40.05
CA THR A 8 38.87 40.85 -38.64
C THR A 8 37.68 39.88 -38.56
N ARG A 9 37.97 38.63 -38.16
CA ARG A 9 36.97 37.59 -37.89
C ARG A 9 36.07 38.02 -36.73
N ILE A 10 34.78 38.19 -36.99
CA ILE A 10 33.74 38.23 -35.97
C ILE A 10 33.46 36.76 -35.61
N GLY A 11 33.94 36.34 -34.44
CA GLY A 11 33.65 35.01 -33.90
C GLY A 11 32.18 34.94 -33.52
N THR A 12 31.36 34.34 -34.38
CA THR A 12 30.00 33.92 -34.05
C THR A 12 30.08 32.77 -33.06
N SER A 13 30.06 33.08 -31.76
CA SER A 13 29.82 32.09 -30.72
C SER A 13 28.40 31.55 -30.89
N PHE A 14 28.30 30.42 -31.59
CA PHE A 14 27.09 29.63 -31.72
C PHE A 14 26.85 28.93 -30.38
N PHE A 15 26.11 29.58 -29.48
CA PHE A 15 25.65 28.96 -28.23
C PHE A 15 24.57 27.93 -28.60
N LEU A 16 24.99 26.68 -28.76
CA LEU A 16 24.12 25.55 -29.05
C LEU A 16 23.37 25.20 -27.76
N LEU A 17 22.18 25.79 -27.59
CA LEU A 17 21.26 25.49 -26.50
C LEU A 17 20.69 24.09 -26.76
N VAL A 18 21.39 23.05 -26.28
CA VAL A 18 20.89 21.68 -26.28
C VAL A 18 19.72 21.64 -25.29
N SER A 19 18.49 21.75 -25.77
CA SER A 19 17.32 21.42 -24.97
C SER A 19 17.32 19.90 -24.79
N LEU A 20 17.86 19.41 -23.68
CA LEU A 20 17.58 18.04 -23.26
C LEU A 20 16.08 17.94 -23.03
N PRO A 21 15.37 16.96 -23.63
CA PRO A 21 14.01 16.66 -23.20
C PRO A 21 14.10 16.28 -21.72
N ALA A 22 13.45 17.06 -20.87
CA ALA A 22 13.23 16.68 -19.49
C ALA A 22 12.47 15.35 -19.53
N VAL A 23 13.17 14.25 -19.25
CA VAL A 23 12.53 12.99 -18.91
C VAL A 23 11.84 13.28 -17.60
N VAL A 24 10.57 13.67 -17.69
CA VAL A 24 9.66 13.73 -16.56
C VAL A 24 9.63 12.30 -16.04
N PHE A 25 10.31 12.05 -14.93
CA PHE A 25 10.02 10.89 -14.10
C PHE A 25 8.55 11.05 -13.70
N ALA A 26 7.64 10.45 -14.46
CA ALA A 26 6.28 10.28 -14.02
C ALA A 26 6.39 9.53 -12.70
N ALA A 27 5.99 10.19 -11.60
CA ALA A 27 5.63 9.46 -10.40
C ALA A 27 4.69 8.34 -10.88
N ASP A 28 4.95 7.11 -10.45
CA ASP A 28 4.16 5.95 -10.85
C ASP A 28 2.75 6.10 -10.25
N VAL A 29 1.90 6.86 -10.95
CA VAL A 29 0.55 7.20 -10.49
C VAL A 29 -0.33 6.00 -10.82
N ARG A 30 -0.82 5.35 -9.76
CA ARG A 30 -1.82 4.30 -9.90
C ARG A 30 -3.05 4.86 -10.63
N VAL A 31 -3.49 4.14 -11.65
CA VAL A 31 -4.69 4.49 -12.45
C VAL A 31 -5.89 3.57 -12.20
N GLN A 32 -5.68 2.44 -11.54
CA GLN A 32 -6.73 1.45 -11.27
C GLN A 32 -7.16 1.49 -9.80
N PRO A 33 -8.47 1.52 -9.49
CA PRO A 33 -8.97 1.39 -8.13
C PRO A 33 -8.55 0.09 -7.43
N ILE A 34 -8.44 0.15 -6.10
CA ILE A 34 -8.11 -1.00 -5.24
C ILE A 34 -9.25 -1.34 -4.28
N ASP A 35 -9.19 -2.56 -3.76
CA ASP A 35 -9.91 -2.97 -2.56
C ASP A 35 -8.92 -2.98 -1.37
N ALA A 36 -9.11 -2.06 -0.42
CA ALA A 36 -8.26 -1.90 0.74
C ALA A 36 -8.94 -2.44 2.00
N PHE A 37 -8.22 -3.27 2.76
CA PHE A 37 -8.68 -3.86 4.00
C PHE A 37 -7.76 -3.38 5.14
N ILE A 38 -8.25 -2.55 6.05
CA ILE A 38 -7.47 -2.03 7.18
C ILE A 38 -7.84 -2.83 8.42
N LEU A 39 -6.86 -3.48 9.05
CA LEU A 39 -7.02 -4.25 10.27
C LEU A 39 -6.24 -3.58 11.40
N LEU A 40 -6.93 -3.08 12.41
CA LEU A 40 -6.32 -2.39 13.55
C LEU A 40 -6.42 -3.25 14.80
N ASP A 41 -5.29 -3.73 15.27
CA ASP A 41 -5.19 -4.44 16.54
C ASP A 41 -5.49 -3.49 17.69
N ARG A 42 -6.48 -3.87 18.50
CA ARG A 42 -6.86 -3.17 19.73
C ARG A 42 -6.56 -4.00 20.97
N SER A 43 -5.81 -5.09 20.88
CA SER A 43 -5.45 -5.92 22.03
C SER A 43 -4.68 -5.15 23.11
N THR A 44 -4.54 -5.75 24.28
CA THR A 44 -3.79 -5.17 25.40
C THR A 44 -2.35 -4.81 25.01
N ALA A 45 -1.72 -5.59 24.12
CA ALA A 45 -0.36 -5.34 23.64
C ALA A 45 -0.24 -4.03 22.84
N MET A 46 -1.35 -3.47 22.38
CA MET A 46 -1.44 -2.21 21.65
C MET A 46 -1.83 -1.01 22.52
N ALA A 47 -2.04 -1.15 23.83
CA ALA A 47 -2.61 -0.11 24.70
C ALA A 47 -1.92 1.27 24.66
N GLY A 48 -0.66 1.36 24.25
CA GLY A 48 0.06 2.63 24.02
C GLY A 48 0.24 3.04 22.55
N SER A 49 -0.14 2.18 21.61
CA SER A 49 0.19 2.30 20.18
C SER A 49 -1.03 2.44 19.25
N VAL A 50 -2.26 2.11 19.71
CA VAL A 50 -3.47 2.15 18.85
C VAL A 50 -3.65 3.52 18.19
N ALA A 51 -3.58 4.61 18.96
CA ALA A 51 -3.77 5.95 18.43
C ALA A 51 -2.68 6.33 17.41
N ALA A 52 -1.42 6.01 17.71
CA ALA A 52 -0.30 6.28 16.80
C ALA A 52 -0.40 5.48 15.50
N ALA A 53 -0.83 4.22 15.57
CA ALA A 53 -1.10 3.39 14.40
C ALA A 53 -2.27 3.94 13.58
N GLY A 54 -3.34 4.38 14.24
CA GLY A 54 -4.49 5.01 13.58
C GLY A 54 -4.13 6.30 12.84
N GLU A 55 -3.32 7.18 13.46
CA GLU A 55 -2.83 8.39 12.80
C GLU A 55 -1.89 8.06 11.64
N TRP A 56 -1.00 7.08 11.79
CA TRP A 56 -0.14 6.65 10.69
C TRP A 56 -0.96 6.15 9.50
N LEU A 57 -1.98 5.33 9.73
CA LEU A 57 -2.89 4.86 8.68
C LEU A 57 -3.62 6.02 8.00
N CYS A 58 -4.03 7.03 8.77
CA CYS A 58 -4.66 8.23 8.22
C CYS A 58 -3.70 9.01 7.31
N ASP A 59 -2.50 9.32 7.81
CA ASP A 59 -1.57 10.26 7.17
C ASP A 59 -0.73 9.61 6.06
N SER A 60 -0.42 8.32 6.19
CA SER A 60 0.48 7.60 5.27
C SER A 60 -0.24 6.67 4.31
N PHE A 61 -1.52 6.34 4.57
CA PHE A 61 -2.30 5.46 3.71
C PHE A 61 -3.58 6.15 3.19
N VAL A 62 -4.48 6.59 4.07
CA VAL A 62 -5.77 7.15 3.64
C VAL A 62 -5.61 8.42 2.80
N ASP A 63 -4.82 9.37 3.27
CA ASP A 63 -4.62 10.63 2.56
C ASP A 63 -3.85 10.46 1.24
N PRO A 64 -2.65 9.85 1.21
CA PRO A 64 -1.81 9.82 0.01
C PRO A 64 -2.08 8.65 -0.94
N ILE A 65 -2.58 7.51 -0.47
CA ILE A 65 -2.69 6.28 -1.30
C ILE A 65 -4.09 6.10 -1.87
N LEU A 66 -5.13 6.38 -1.06
CA LEU A 66 -6.50 6.18 -1.50
C LEU A 66 -6.92 7.24 -2.52
N MET A 67 -7.62 6.81 -3.56
CA MET A 67 -8.14 7.66 -4.63
C MET A 67 -9.61 7.34 -4.90
N GLU A 68 -10.24 8.20 -5.70
CA GLU A 68 -11.61 7.97 -6.16
C GLU A 68 -11.78 6.59 -6.80
N GLY A 69 -12.87 5.91 -6.46
CA GLY A 69 -13.20 4.57 -6.91
C GLY A 69 -12.68 3.45 -6.02
N ASP A 70 -11.77 3.73 -5.07
CA ASP A 70 -11.31 2.73 -4.11
C ASP A 70 -12.43 2.30 -3.16
N ARG A 71 -12.38 1.04 -2.73
CA ARG A 71 -13.24 0.53 -1.67
C ARG A 71 -12.40 0.21 -0.46
N VAL A 72 -12.85 0.60 0.71
CA VAL A 72 -12.12 0.43 1.96
C VAL A 72 -13.01 -0.22 2.98
N THR A 73 -12.52 -1.30 3.58
CA THR A 73 -13.19 -1.92 4.72
C THR A 73 -12.23 -1.95 5.90
N VAL A 74 -12.69 -1.47 7.06
CA VAL A 74 -11.90 -1.33 8.28
C VAL A 74 -12.45 -2.26 9.35
N TRP A 75 -11.58 -3.07 9.94
CA TRP A 75 -11.88 -3.83 11.14
C TRP A 75 -10.94 -3.43 12.26
N SER A 76 -11.47 -3.45 13.48
CA SER A 76 -10.64 -3.57 14.67
C SER A 76 -10.60 -5.03 15.09
N PHE A 77 -9.50 -5.50 15.69
CA PHE A 77 -9.45 -6.85 16.23
C PHE A 77 -8.78 -6.96 17.60
N SER A 78 -9.36 -7.79 18.45
CA SER A 78 -8.77 -8.32 19.68
C SER A 78 -9.07 -9.83 19.67
N ASP A 79 -9.98 -10.33 20.51
CA ASP A 79 -10.37 -11.76 20.56
C ASP A 79 -11.25 -12.20 19.36
N GLY A 80 -11.26 -11.38 18.30
CA GLY A 80 -12.06 -11.50 17.10
C GLY A 80 -12.04 -10.20 16.31
N ALA A 81 -12.55 -10.23 15.07
CA ALA A 81 -12.63 -9.06 14.21
C ALA A 81 -14.01 -8.40 14.26
N THR A 82 -14.05 -7.08 14.43
CA THR A 82 -15.26 -6.27 14.44
C THR A 82 -15.17 -5.23 13.32
N LEU A 83 -16.20 -5.18 12.47
CA LEU A 83 -16.29 -4.21 11.39
C LEU A 83 -16.51 -2.81 11.96
N ILE A 84 -15.67 -1.86 11.55
CA ILE A 84 -15.69 -0.46 11.99
C ILE A 84 -16.24 0.45 10.88
N ALA A 85 -15.82 0.22 9.64
CA ALA A 85 -16.29 0.98 8.49
C ALA A 85 -16.25 0.15 7.20
N ASP A 86 -17.16 0.43 6.27
CA ASP A 86 -17.11 -0.01 4.88
C ASP A 86 -17.49 1.18 4.01
N ALA A 87 -16.57 1.63 3.16
CA ALA A 87 -16.67 2.89 2.44
C ALA A 87 -16.20 2.75 0.99
N SER A 88 -16.78 3.58 0.12
CA SER A 88 -16.26 3.83 -1.23
C SER A 88 -15.72 5.25 -1.29
N ILE A 89 -14.50 5.42 -1.78
CA ILE A 89 -13.89 6.73 -1.95
C ILE A 89 -14.43 7.38 -3.22
N GLY A 90 -14.89 8.63 -3.14
CA GLY A 90 -15.42 9.38 -4.28
C GLY A 90 -16.64 10.25 -3.97
N VAL A 91 -17.25 10.08 -2.79
CA VAL A 91 -18.27 11.00 -2.28
C VAL A 91 -17.59 12.05 -1.39
N PRO A 92 -17.99 13.33 -1.42
CA PRO A 92 -17.46 14.34 -0.50
C PRO A 92 -17.55 13.87 0.96
N GLY A 93 -16.44 13.98 1.71
CA GLY A 93 -16.37 13.54 3.11
C GLY A 93 -16.03 12.05 3.30
N SER A 94 -15.87 11.25 2.24
CA SER A 94 -15.63 9.81 2.38
C SER A 94 -14.30 9.49 3.09
N LYS A 95 -13.25 10.28 2.83
CA LYS A 95 -11.96 10.10 3.50
C LYS A 95 -12.04 10.58 4.95
N GLU A 96 -12.68 11.72 5.21
CA GLU A 96 -12.84 12.27 6.54
C GLU A 96 -13.60 11.30 7.46
N GLY A 97 -14.73 10.75 6.99
CA GLY A 97 -15.49 9.75 7.74
C GLY A 97 -14.71 8.46 8.00
N LEU A 98 -13.91 8.01 7.02
CA LEU A 98 -13.01 6.87 7.20
C LEU A 98 -11.93 7.14 8.26
N LYS A 99 -11.32 8.33 8.24
CA LYS A 99 -10.30 8.74 9.23
C LYS A 99 -10.90 8.86 10.63
N GLU A 100 -12.11 9.41 10.75
CA GLU A 100 -12.84 9.45 12.02
C GLU A 100 -13.10 8.04 12.56
N ALA A 101 -13.55 7.12 11.70
CA ALA A 101 -13.77 5.74 12.07
C ALA A 101 -12.48 5.05 12.55
N ILE A 102 -11.35 5.24 11.86
CA ILE A 102 -10.04 4.72 12.26
C ILE A 102 -9.60 5.30 13.61
N ARG A 103 -9.72 6.63 13.80
CA ARG A 103 -9.32 7.32 15.04
C ARG A 103 -10.21 6.98 16.23
N SER A 104 -11.44 6.53 15.99
CA SER A 104 -12.37 6.12 17.04
C SER A 104 -11.96 4.79 17.71
N VAL A 105 -11.06 4.02 17.10
CA VAL A 105 -10.60 2.75 17.66
C VAL A 105 -9.75 3.00 18.90
N SER A 106 -10.16 2.40 20.01
CA SER A 106 -9.46 2.41 21.28
C SER A 106 -8.97 1.01 21.64
N SER A 107 -8.01 0.93 22.56
CA SER A 107 -7.52 -0.34 23.08
C SER A 107 -8.59 -1.11 23.86
N ASP A 108 -8.36 -2.40 23.98
CA ASP A 108 -9.19 -3.42 24.61
C ASP A 108 -8.35 -4.26 25.56
N SER A 109 -9.01 -5.03 26.43
CA SER A 109 -8.37 -5.99 27.33
C SER A 109 -8.09 -7.36 26.70
N GLY A 110 -8.54 -7.61 25.46
CA GLY A 110 -8.37 -8.89 24.76
C GLY A 110 -6.96 -9.16 24.25
N GLY A 111 -6.72 -10.39 23.77
CA GLY A 111 -5.52 -10.80 23.05
C GLY A 111 -5.68 -10.60 21.53
N PRO A 112 -4.61 -10.62 20.73
CA PRO A 112 -4.74 -10.46 19.27
C PRO A 112 -5.06 -11.78 18.57
N ASP A 113 -6.24 -11.89 17.94
CA ASP A 113 -6.59 -12.96 16.99
C ASP A 113 -6.35 -12.50 15.54
N PHE A 114 -5.07 -12.42 15.19
CA PHE A 114 -4.61 -12.04 13.86
C PHE A 114 -5.07 -13.00 12.74
N PRO A 115 -5.02 -14.34 12.92
CA PRO A 115 -5.57 -15.26 11.92
C PRO A 115 -7.05 -15.00 11.62
N ALA A 116 -7.89 -14.76 12.63
CA ALA A 116 -9.29 -14.43 12.40
C ALA A 116 -9.45 -13.11 11.65
N ALA A 117 -8.65 -12.09 11.97
CA ALA A 117 -8.69 -10.79 11.30
C ALA A 117 -8.34 -10.89 9.81
N ILE A 118 -7.27 -11.60 9.45
CA ILE A 118 -6.89 -11.80 8.04
C ILE A 118 -7.95 -12.63 7.30
N ARG A 119 -8.47 -13.69 7.92
CA ARG A 119 -9.55 -14.48 7.31
C ARG A 119 -10.82 -13.66 7.08
N ALA A 120 -11.13 -12.71 7.97
CA ALA A 120 -12.25 -11.79 7.76
C ALA A 120 -12.02 -10.90 6.53
N ALA A 121 -10.81 -10.34 6.36
CA ALA A 121 -10.45 -9.57 5.18
C ALA A 121 -10.52 -10.42 3.89
N ALA A 122 -9.96 -11.63 3.91
CA ALA A 122 -9.99 -12.53 2.77
C ALA A 122 -11.41 -12.94 2.37
N ARG A 123 -12.30 -13.18 3.34
CA ARG A 123 -13.72 -13.45 3.06
C ARG A 123 -14.44 -12.24 2.49
N ALA A 124 -14.14 -11.04 2.99
CA ALA A 124 -14.70 -9.80 2.48
C ALA A 124 -14.23 -9.50 1.05
N GLU A 125 -12.96 -9.77 0.72
CA GLU A 125 -12.42 -9.73 -0.64
C GLU A 125 -13.14 -10.74 -1.53
N ALA A 126 -13.24 -12.01 -1.11
CA ALA A 126 -13.85 -13.06 -1.91
C ALA A 126 -15.36 -12.82 -2.18
N ALA A 127 -16.03 -12.06 -1.31
CA ALA A 127 -17.42 -11.64 -1.47
C ALA A 127 -17.59 -10.46 -2.46
N ARG A 128 -16.52 -9.75 -2.83
CA ARG A 128 -16.57 -8.77 -3.92
C ARG A 128 -16.75 -9.53 -5.23
N GLY A 129 -17.82 -9.19 -5.97
CA GLY A 129 -18.16 -9.86 -7.23
C GLY A 129 -17.21 -9.56 -8.39
N ASP A 130 -16.40 -8.50 -8.29
CA ASP A 130 -15.45 -8.03 -9.30
C ASP A 130 -13.99 -8.23 -8.86
N ARG A 131 -13.38 -9.36 -9.22
CA ARG A 131 -11.97 -9.69 -8.91
C ARG A 131 -10.92 -8.98 -9.78
N ASN A 132 -11.30 -7.89 -10.45
CA ASN A 132 -10.41 -7.15 -11.34
C ASN A 132 -9.60 -6.06 -10.61
N ARG A 133 -9.85 -5.87 -9.31
CA ARG A 133 -9.16 -4.90 -8.46
C ARG A 133 -8.03 -5.59 -7.71
N MET A 134 -6.92 -4.88 -7.53
CA MET A 134 -5.90 -5.35 -6.60
C MET A 134 -6.45 -5.21 -5.18
N ALA A 135 -6.32 -6.28 -4.39
CA ALA A 135 -6.73 -6.30 -3.00
C ALA A 135 -5.50 -6.21 -2.08
N VAL A 136 -5.49 -5.23 -1.18
CA VAL A 136 -4.40 -5.00 -0.22
C VAL A 136 -4.94 -4.99 1.21
N VAL A 137 -4.27 -5.71 2.10
CA VAL A 137 -4.56 -5.68 3.55
C VAL A 137 -3.44 -4.92 4.24
N MET A 138 -3.81 -3.98 5.11
CA MET A 138 -2.90 -3.25 5.99
C MET A 138 -3.24 -3.63 7.42
N VAL A 139 -2.30 -4.27 8.13
CA VAL A 139 -2.50 -4.70 9.51
C VAL A 139 -1.57 -3.93 10.43
N ALA A 140 -2.12 -3.15 11.35
CA ALA A 140 -1.34 -2.49 12.40
C ALA A 140 -1.51 -3.25 13.72
N SER A 141 -0.42 -3.81 14.25
CA SER A 141 -0.45 -4.71 15.41
C SER A 141 0.83 -4.67 16.24
N ALA A 142 0.81 -5.26 17.43
CA ALA A 142 1.93 -5.22 18.36
C ALA A 142 3.20 -5.90 17.79
N LEU A 143 4.37 -5.52 18.33
CA LEU A 143 5.68 -6.06 17.91
C LEU A 143 5.82 -7.59 18.07
N THR A 144 5.03 -8.19 18.95
CA THR A 144 5.03 -9.64 19.22
C THR A 144 4.19 -10.43 18.22
N LEU A 145 3.53 -9.76 17.28
CA LEU A 145 2.72 -10.43 16.28
C LEU A 145 3.60 -11.35 15.41
N ARG A 146 3.12 -12.58 15.22
CA ARG A 146 3.70 -13.51 14.26
C ARG A 146 3.21 -13.12 12.88
N THR A 147 4.12 -12.80 11.97
CA THR A 147 3.78 -12.20 10.67
C THR A 147 4.38 -12.97 9.50
N ASP A 148 5.22 -13.97 9.76
CA ASP A 148 5.84 -14.80 8.73
C ASP A 148 4.96 -16.00 8.41
N ALA A 149 4.80 -16.37 7.13
CA ALA A 149 4.05 -17.56 6.74
C ALA A 149 4.57 -18.83 7.45
N LYS A 150 5.87 -18.92 7.73
CA LYS A 150 6.46 -20.06 8.47
C LYS A 150 5.93 -20.19 9.89
N ASP A 151 5.50 -19.08 10.49
CA ASP A 151 4.92 -19.10 11.84
C ASP A 151 3.56 -19.81 11.84
N TYR A 152 2.89 -19.83 10.71
CA TYR A 152 1.58 -20.43 10.52
C TYR A 152 1.65 -21.73 9.71
N ALA A 153 2.78 -22.45 9.72
CA ALA A 153 2.94 -23.66 8.91
C ALA A 153 1.85 -24.73 9.14
N GLU A 154 1.25 -24.77 10.34
CA GLU A 154 0.13 -25.66 10.69
C GLU A 154 -1.25 -25.10 10.30
N ASP A 155 -1.38 -23.78 10.11
CA ASP A 155 -2.56 -23.08 9.60
C ASP A 155 -2.30 -22.67 8.14
N THR A 156 -2.48 -23.63 7.24
CA THR A 156 -2.14 -23.48 5.81
C THR A 156 -2.93 -22.36 5.12
N GLU A 157 -4.15 -22.07 5.57
CA GLU A 157 -4.94 -20.95 5.06
C GLU A 157 -4.25 -19.64 5.39
N THR A 158 -3.96 -19.38 6.67
CA THR A 158 -3.28 -18.14 7.10
C THR A 158 -1.87 -18.01 6.48
N ALA A 159 -1.10 -19.10 6.45
CA ALA A 159 0.22 -19.10 5.82
C ALA A 159 0.16 -18.74 4.32
N SER A 160 -0.87 -19.21 3.60
CA SER A 160 -1.06 -18.89 2.19
C SER A 160 -1.37 -17.40 1.96
N LEU A 161 -2.13 -16.79 2.87
CA LEU A 161 -2.49 -15.37 2.81
C LEU A 161 -1.27 -14.49 3.09
N LEU A 162 -0.36 -14.91 3.97
CA LEU A 162 0.86 -14.17 4.31
C LEU A 162 2.00 -14.32 3.28
N ARG A 163 1.82 -15.13 2.24
CA ARG A 163 2.87 -15.42 1.24
C ARG A 163 3.43 -14.16 0.57
N PHE A 164 2.59 -13.16 0.34
CA PHE A 164 2.96 -11.88 -0.26
C PHE A 164 2.82 -10.75 0.76
N SER A 165 3.43 -10.94 1.92
CA SER A 165 3.44 -9.94 2.99
C SER A 165 4.77 -9.20 3.08
N ARG A 166 4.70 -7.96 3.55
CA ARG A 166 5.84 -7.13 3.96
C ARG A 166 5.56 -6.61 5.36
N VAL A 167 6.61 -6.51 6.18
CA VAL A 167 6.54 -5.99 7.54
C VAL A 167 7.37 -4.74 7.65
N GLU A 168 6.81 -3.71 8.28
CA GLU A 168 7.49 -2.47 8.65
C GLU A 168 7.40 -2.26 10.15
N ASP A 169 8.53 -1.90 10.76
CA ASP A 169 8.65 -1.69 12.20
C ASP A 169 8.40 -0.24 12.57
N HIS A 170 7.54 -0.03 13.56
CA HIS A 170 7.27 1.26 14.18
C HIS A 170 7.59 1.21 15.68
N ALA A 171 7.64 2.38 16.31
CA ALA A 171 7.84 2.47 17.75
C ALA A 171 6.64 1.87 18.49
N GLY A 172 6.80 0.64 19.00
CA GLY A 172 5.79 -0.07 19.80
C GLY A 172 4.73 -0.83 19.02
N TRP A 173 4.84 -0.94 17.69
CA TRP A 173 3.93 -1.69 16.82
C TRP A 173 4.56 -2.01 15.45
N LYS A 174 3.90 -2.82 14.64
CA LYS A 174 4.29 -3.22 13.29
C LYS A 174 3.15 -2.96 12.32
N LEU A 175 3.52 -2.63 11.09
CA LEU A 175 2.62 -2.66 9.96
C LEU A 175 2.91 -3.90 9.11
N VAL A 176 1.87 -4.67 8.78
CA VAL A 176 1.95 -5.78 7.84
C VAL A 176 1.10 -5.44 6.62
N SER A 177 1.73 -5.33 5.46
CA SER A 177 1.05 -5.15 4.18
C SER A 177 0.96 -6.48 3.45
N ILE A 178 -0.23 -6.88 3.01
CA ILE A 178 -0.48 -8.19 2.38
C ILE A 178 -1.20 -7.96 1.04
N GLY A 179 -0.66 -8.52 -0.04
CA GLY A 179 -1.38 -8.58 -1.31
C GLY A 179 -2.25 -9.83 -1.42
N LEU A 180 -3.58 -9.66 -1.45
CA LEU A 180 -4.51 -10.77 -1.63
C LEU A 180 -4.68 -11.10 -3.12
N GLY A 181 -4.75 -12.39 -3.45
CA GLY A 181 -5.03 -12.84 -4.81
C GLY A 181 -3.95 -12.53 -5.86
N ILE A 182 -2.84 -11.89 -5.48
CA ILE A 182 -1.84 -11.41 -6.45
C ILE A 182 -0.99 -12.53 -7.08
N GLY A 183 -1.12 -13.77 -6.63
CA GLY A 183 -0.25 -14.88 -7.06
C GLY A 183 -0.28 -15.11 -8.58
N GLU A 184 -1.45 -15.08 -9.20
CA GLU A 184 -1.59 -15.22 -10.65
C GLU A 184 -1.07 -13.98 -11.39
N SER A 185 -1.28 -12.77 -10.86
CA SER A 185 -0.74 -11.54 -11.43
C SER A 185 0.79 -11.51 -11.39
N VAL A 186 1.40 -11.95 -10.29
CA VAL A 186 2.86 -12.11 -10.16
C VAL A 186 3.38 -13.13 -11.17
N LYS A 187 2.70 -14.27 -11.31
CA LYS A 187 3.07 -15.30 -12.27
C LYS A 187 2.96 -14.80 -13.71
N ALA A 188 1.89 -14.10 -14.06
CA ALA A 188 1.70 -13.51 -15.38
C ALA A 188 2.77 -12.45 -15.68
N ALA A 189 3.08 -11.59 -14.71
CA ALA A 189 4.13 -10.59 -14.83
C ALA A 189 5.51 -11.24 -15.05
N ALA A 190 5.82 -12.30 -14.31
CA ALA A 190 7.07 -13.06 -14.48
C ALA A 190 7.16 -13.72 -15.86
N VAL A 191 6.08 -14.33 -16.36
CA VAL A 191 6.04 -14.91 -17.72
C VAL A 191 6.27 -13.83 -18.78
N ASN A 192 5.62 -12.68 -18.66
CA ASN A 192 5.80 -11.57 -19.59
C ASN A 192 7.23 -11.02 -19.55
N PHE A 193 7.82 -10.85 -18.36
CA PHE A 193 9.20 -10.43 -18.22
C PHE A 193 10.17 -11.40 -18.91
N MET A 194 10.00 -12.71 -18.67
CA MET A 194 10.84 -13.74 -19.29
C MET A 194 10.69 -13.78 -20.81
N ALA A 195 9.49 -13.54 -21.35
CA ALA A 195 9.26 -13.47 -22.80
C ALA A 195 9.97 -12.26 -23.43
N VAL A 196 9.96 -11.10 -22.76
CA VAL A 196 10.63 -9.88 -23.23
C VAL A 196 12.15 -9.97 -23.07
N ALA A 197 12.63 -10.54 -21.96
CA ALA A 197 14.05 -10.70 -21.67
C ALA A 197 14.71 -11.80 -22.52
N GLY A 198 13.99 -12.87 -22.86
CA GLY A 198 14.47 -13.96 -23.72
C GLY A 198 14.44 -13.65 -25.22
N ALA A 199 13.82 -12.54 -25.63
CA ALA A 199 13.81 -12.05 -27.01
C ALA A 199 14.97 -11.08 -27.32
N ARG A 200 15.95 -10.95 -26.42
CA ARG A 200 17.14 -10.10 -26.57
C ARG A 200 18.41 -10.94 -26.67
#